data_AF-A0A832M2F6-F1
#
_entry.id   AF-A0A832M2F6-F1
#
_cell.length_a   1.000
_cell.length_b   1.000
_cell.length_c   1.000
_cell.angle_alpha   90.00
_cell.angle_beta   90.00
_cell.angle_gamma   90.00
#
_symmetry.space_group_name_H-M   'P 1'
#
loop_
_entity.id
_entity.type
_entity.pdbx_description
1 polymer ?
#
loop_
_entity_poly.entity_id
_entity_poly.type
_entity_poly.pdbx_seq_one_letter_code
_entity_poly.pdbx_strand_id
1 'polypeptide(L)'
;TKSLIKAEVVSDRAFNGLNLAKAYLGDRVFRVWVDSRDGNRLITKFRDNRKLLSTETGRSVEQPDSTHFIATEFFQQFFQSPEKPYKNQVETTTQYTLNANGTVSADQLTAVYLNPPHPKAFLAGDRPVALYRYRLEFVKK
;
A
#
# COMPACT_ATOMS: atom_id res chain seq x y z
N THR A 1 -24.68 11.64 29.20
CA THR A 1 -23.58 10.65 29.10
C THR A 1 -22.75 11.00 27.88
N LYS A 2 -21.54 11.57 28.05
CA LYS A 2 -20.67 11.91 26.91
C LYS A 2 -20.25 10.59 26.25
N SER A 3 -20.74 10.33 25.05
CA SER A 3 -20.23 9.27 24.19
C SER A 3 -18.75 9.57 23.95
N LEU A 4 -17.88 8.73 24.51
CA LEU A 4 -16.47 8.72 24.16
C LEU A 4 -16.44 8.27 22.71
N ILE A 5 -16.30 9.21 21.78
CA ILE A 5 -15.90 8.89 20.42
C ILE A 5 -14.57 8.15 20.58
N LYS A 6 -14.60 6.83 20.43
CA LYS A 6 -13.42 5.97 20.35
C LYS A 6 -12.53 6.62 19.31
N ALA A 7 -11.41 7.21 19.73
CA ALA A 7 -10.49 7.88 18.82
C ALA A 7 -10.18 6.89 17.70
N GLU A 8 -10.62 7.21 16.49
CA GLU A 8 -10.35 6.37 15.34
C GLU A 8 -8.85 6.47 15.09
N VAL A 9 -8.13 5.39 15.37
CA VAL A 9 -6.70 5.32 15.14
C VAL A 9 -6.50 5.26 13.62
N VAL A 10 -6.27 6.41 13.01
CA VAL A 10 -5.99 6.52 11.58
C VAL A 10 -4.50 6.32 11.34
N SER A 11 -4.18 5.34 10.50
CA SER A 11 -2.81 5.05 10.09
C SER A 11 -2.19 6.23 9.33
N ASP A 12 -0.94 6.60 9.64
CA ASP A 12 -0.18 7.56 8.82
C ASP A 12 0.28 6.89 7.52
N ARG A 13 -0.59 6.97 6.51
CA ARG A 13 -0.37 6.38 5.18
C ARG A 13 0.83 6.96 4.46
N ALA A 14 1.15 8.24 4.67
CA ALA A 14 2.29 8.89 4.03
C ALA A 14 3.60 8.37 4.61
N PHE A 15 3.70 8.28 5.94
CA PHE A 15 4.84 7.68 6.63
C PHE A 15 5.01 6.20 6.23
N ASN A 16 3.95 5.40 6.33
CA ASN A 16 4.01 3.98 5.99
C ASN A 16 4.39 3.76 4.52
N GLY A 17 3.74 4.49 3.61
CA GLY A 17 4.06 4.44 2.17
C GLY A 17 5.51 4.83 1.87
N LEU A 18 6.05 5.85 2.54
CA LEU A 18 7.45 6.25 2.37
C LEU A 18 8.42 5.15 2.82
N ASN A 19 8.20 4.55 3.99
CA ASN A 19 9.07 3.52 4.52
C ASN A 19 9.05 2.27 3.63
N LEU A 20 7.87 1.83 3.20
CA LEU A 20 7.75 0.69 2.28
C LEU A 20 8.43 0.98 0.94
N ALA A 21 8.20 2.16 0.36
CA ALA A 21 8.81 2.55 -0.91
C ALA A 21 10.35 2.64 -0.81
N LYS A 22 10.89 3.17 0.30
CA LYS A 22 12.34 3.20 0.56
C LYS A 22 12.92 1.80 0.77
N ALA A 23 12.20 0.89 1.42
CA ALA A 23 12.66 -0.49 1.59
C ALA A 23 12.89 -1.19 0.23
N TYR A 24 12.05 -0.88 -0.77
CA TYR A 24 12.16 -1.49 -2.11
C TYR A 24 13.11 -0.74 -3.06
N LEU A 25 13.08 0.59 -3.03
CA LEU A 25 13.72 1.44 -4.03
C LEU A 25 14.91 2.24 -3.50
N GLY A 26 15.20 2.13 -2.20
CA GLY A 26 16.23 2.89 -1.51
C GLY A 26 16.04 4.39 -1.68
N ASP A 27 17.17 5.09 -1.87
CA ASP A 27 17.19 6.55 -2.01
C ASP A 27 16.56 7.06 -3.29
N ARG A 28 16.13 6.21 -4.22
CA ARG A 28 15.42 6.67 -5.44
C ARG A 28 14.09 7.36 -5.10
N VAL A 29 13.49 7.02 -3.96
CA VAL A 29 12.26 7.64 -3.46
C VAL A 29 12.60 8.89 -2.65
N PHE A 30 12.09 10.03 -3.10
CA PHE A 30 12.31 11.30 -2.44
C PHE A 30 11.24 11.57 -1.37
N ARG A 31 9.96 11.37 -1.69
CA ARG A 31 8.84 11.72 -0.81
C ARG A 31 7.60 10.90 -1.14
N VAL A 32 6.78 10.62 -0.12
CA VAL A 32 5.41 10.13 -0.25
C VAL A 32 4.47 11.08 0.52
N TRP A 33 3.30 11.39 -0.04
CA TRP A 33 2.27 12.19 0.63
C TRP A 33 0.86 11.83 0.15
N VAL A 34 -0.15 12.13 0.97
CA VAL A 34 -1.56 12.01 0.59
C VAL A 34 -1.95 13.22 -0.27
N ASP A 35 -2.66 12.99 -1.37
CA ASP A 35 -3.19 14.07 -2.21
C ASP A 35 -4.26 14.85 -1.47
N SER A 36 -4.14 16.19 -1.46
CA SER A 36 -5.08 17.06 -0.75
C SER A 36 -6.50 17.05 -1.34
N ARG A 37 -6.67 16.54 -2.56
CA ARG A 37 -7.96 16.46 -3.26
C ARG A 37 -8.59 15.06 -3.19
N ASP A 38 -7.81 14.06 -2.78
CA ASP A 38 -8.24 12.67 -2.72
C ASP A 38 -7.45 11.93 -1.63
N GLY A 39 -8.09 11.75 -0.46
CA GLY A 39 -7.49 11.09 0.70
C GLY A 39 -7.12 9.62 0.47
N ASN A 40 -7.65 9.01 -0.60
CA ASN A 40 -7.32 7.64 -1.01
C ASN A 40 -6.15 7.58 -2.00
N ARG A 41 -5.63 8.74 -2.44
CA ARG A 41 -4.49 8.82 -3.36
C ARG A 41 -3.20 9.18 -2.61
N LEU A 42 -2.23 8.28 -2.69
CA LEU A 42 -0.83 8.55 -2.35
C LEU A 42 -0.05 8.96 -3.60
N ILE A 43 0.80 9.96 -3.43
CA ILE A 43 1.75 10.41 -4.45
C ILE A 43 3.15 10.07 -3.96
N THR A 44 3.86 9.24 -4.73
CA THR A 44 5.28 8.95 -4.54
C THR A 44 6.08 9.73 -5.58
N LYS A 45 7.03 10.56 -5.13
CA LYS A 45 7.97 11.29 -6.00
C LYS A 45 9.32 10.60 -5.99
N PHE A 46 9.83 10.33 -7.19
CA PHE A 46 11.18 9.82 -7.40
C PHE A 46 12.15 10.99 -7.67
N ARG A 47 13.45 10.75 -7.45
CA ARG A 47 14.50 11.77 -7.65
C ARG A 47 14.66 12.22 -9.11
N ASP A 48 14.38 11.34 -10.07
CA ASP A 48 14.48 11.61 -11.51
C ASP A 48 13.20 12.20 -12.12
N ASN A 49 12.49 12.98 -11.31
CA ASN A 49 11.23 13.63 -11.64
C ASN A 49 10.01 12.74 -11.91
N ARG A 50 10.15 11.42 -12.00
CA ARG A 50 9.01 10.50 -12.12
C ARG A 50 8.09 10.60 -10.91
N LYS A 51 6.81 10.28 -11.11
CA LYS A 51 5.82 10.17 -10.04
C LYS A 51 5.04 8.87 -10.16
N LEU A 52 4.66 8.31 -9.03
CA LEU A 52 3.70 7.23 -8.95
C LEU A 52 2.49 7.74 -8.16
N LEU A 53 1.33 7.73 -8.81
CA LEU A 53 0.04 7.94 -8.16
C LEU A 53 -0.51 6.56 -7.79
N SER A 54 -0.78 6.30 -6.52
CA SER A 54 -1.42 5.09 -6.05
C SER A 54 -2.75 5.45 -5.41
N THR A 55 -3.85 5.14 -6.08
CA THR A 55 -5.20 5.39 -5.57
C THR A 55 -5.79 4.08 -5.07
N GLU A 56 -6.16 4.04 -3.80
CA GLU A 56 -6.90 2.93 -3.24
C GLU A 56 -8.31 2.89 -3.83
N THR A 57 -8.69 1.75 -4.40
CA THR A 57 -9.99 1.55 -5.06
C THR A 57 -10.91 0.64 -4.26
N GLY A 58 -10.40 -0.03 -3.24
CA GLY A 58 -11.21 -0.86 -2.35
C GLY A 58 -10.39 -1.42 -1.20
N ARG A 59 -11.08 -1.72 -0.09
CA ARG A 59 -10.52 -2.44 1.05
C ARG A 59 -11.53 -3.40 1.65
N SER A 60 -11.02 -4.46 2.25
CA SER A 60 -11.76 -5.35 3.13
C SER A 60 -10.92 -5.60 4.38
N VAL A 61 -11.58 -5.80 5.51
CA VAL A 61 -10.91 -6.10 6.77
C VAL A 61 -11.62 -7.23 7.49
N GLU A 62 -10.85 -8.08 8.14
CA GLU A 62 -11.35 -9.16 8.98
C GLU A 62 -10.59 -9.14 10.31
N GLN A 63 -11.28 -9.47 11.39
CA GLN A 63 -10.66 -9.60 12.70
C GLN A 63 -11.02 -10.99 13.26
N PRO A 64 -10.24 -12.04 12.93
CA PRO A 64 -10.56 -13.41 13.33
C PRO A 64 -10.58 -13.60 14.85
N ASP A 65 -9.73 -12.87 15.57
CA ASP A 65 -9.65 -12.91 17.03
C ASP A 65 -9.09 -11.59 17.61
N SER A 66 -8.86 -11.54 18.93
CA SER A 66 -8.38 -10.33 19.62
C SER A 66 -6.93 -9.96 19.30
N THR A 67 -6.17 -10.87 18.71
CA THR A 67 -4.74 -10.71 18.41
C THR A 67 -4.43 -10.64 16.92
N HIS A 68 -5.38 -10.99 16.05
CA HIS A 68 -5.21 -10.99 14.59
C HIS A 68 -6.13 -10.00 13.90
N PHE A 69 -5.58 -9.26 12.95
CA PHE A 69 -6.32 -8.37 12.06
C PHE A 69 -5.81 -8.55 10.65
N ILE A 70 -6.70 -8.80 9.69
CA ILE A 70 -6.36 -9.00 8.29
C ILE A 70 -6.93 -7.83 7.50
N ALA A 71 -6.12 -7.23 6.64
CA ALA A 71 -6.57 -6.20 5.72
C ALA A 71 -6.17 -6.56 4.29
N THR A 72 -7.12 -6.47 3.38
CA THR A 72 -6.86 -6.52 1.94
C THR A 72 -7.19 -5.17 1.34
N GLU A 73 -6.28 -4.62 0.54
CA GLU A 73 -6.42 -3.33 -0.11
C GLU A 73 -6.08 -3.46 -1.59
N PHE A 74 -6.89 -2.82 -2.44
CA PHE A 74 -6.68 -2.73 -3.88
C PHE A 74 -6.29 -1.31 -4.27
N PHE A 75 -5.28 -1.20 -5.12
CA PHE A 75 -4.75 0.06 -5.60
C PHE A 75 -4.70 0.08 -7.12
N GLN A 76 -5.19 1.16 -7.71
CA GLN A 76 -4.85 1.54 -9.08
C GLN A 76 -3.61 2.41 -9.05
N GLN A 77 -2.57 1.98 -9.74
CA GLN A 77 -1.29 2.68 -9.83
C GLN A 77 -1.11 3.29 -11.21
N PHE A 78 -0.65 4.55 -11.23
CA PHE A 78 -0.30 5.27 -12.45
C PHE A 78 1.12 5.82 -12.33
N PHE A 79 2.01 5.27 -13.13
CA PHE A 79 3.38 5.74 -13.26
C PHE A 79 3.44 6.85 -14.29
N GLN A 80 3.70 8.07 -13.81
CA GLN A 80 3.96 9.24 -14.64
C GLN A 80 5.46 9.27 -14.96
N SER A 81 5.79 8.88 -16.19
CA SER A 81 7.12 8.99 -16.79
C SER A 81 7.04 9.85 -18.06
N PRO A 82 8.05 10.68 -18.37
CA PRO A 82 8.09 11.46 -19.61
C PRO A 82 8.04 10.60 -20.89
N GLU A 83 8.60 9.40 -20.85
CA GLU A 83 8.74 8.54 -22.04
C GLU A 83 7.48 7.71 -22.32
N LYS A 84 6.96 7.03 -21.28
CA LYS A 84 5.80 6.16 -21.43
C LYS A 84 5.09 5.99 -20.09
N PRO A 85 3.91 6.61 -19.89
CA PRO A 85 3.11 6.34 -18.71
C PRO A 85 2.53 4.92 -18.80
N TYR A 86 2.39 4.26 -17.65
CA TYR A 86 1.70 2.97 -17.58
C TYR A 86 0.89 2.82 -16.31
N LYS A 87 -0.07 1.90 -16.37
CA LYS A 87 -1.00 1.56 -15.28
C LYS A 87 -0.81 0.11 -14.88
N ASN A 88 -0.96 -0.15 -13.60
CA ASN A 88 -1.04 -1.48 -13.02
C ASN A 88 -2.03 -1.44 -11.87
N GLN A 89 -2.53 -2.61 -11.50
CA GLN A 89 -3.30 -2.79 -10.29
C GLN A 89 -2.45 -3.56 -9.30
N VAL A 90 -2.58 -3.19 -8.03
CA VAL A 90 -1.86 -3.84 -6.93
C VAL A 90 -2.87 -4.24 -5.89
N GLU A 91 -2.75 -5.47 -5.43
CA GLU A 91 -3.49 -5.99 -4.28
C GLU A 91 -2.49 -6.25 -3.16
N THR A 92 -2.81 -5.81 -1.96
CA THR A 92 -2.05 -6.14 -0.76
C THR A 92 -2.95 -6.83 0.24
N THR A 93 -2.57 -8.01 0.71
CA THR A 93 -3.23 -8.71 1.81
C THR A 93 -2.24 -8.84 2.95
N THR A 94 -2.60 -8.28 4.10
CA THR A 94 -1.72 -8.13 5.24
C THR A 94 -2.38 -8.72 6.48
N GLN A 95 -1.73 -9.71 7.09
CA GLN A 95 -2.12 -10.25 8.38
C GLN A 95 -1.25 -9.61 9.46
N TYR A 96 -1.88 -8.81 10.31
CA TYR A 96 -1.30 -8.20 11.50
C TYR A 96 -1.52 -9.11 12.71
N THR A 97 -0.50 -9.21 13.56
CA THR A 97 -0.50 -9.95 14.82
C THR A 97 -0.06 -9.03 15.96
N LEU A 98 -0.88 -8.92 16.99
CA LEU A 98 -0.53 -8.33 18.28
C LEU A 98 0.27 -9.35 19.09
N ASN A 99 1.53 -9.04 19.34
CA ASN A 99 2.43 -9.91 20.08
C ASN A 99 2.23 -9.76 21.60
N ALA A 100 2.62 -10.78 22.38
CA ALA A 100 2.48 -10.77 23.84
C ALA A 100 3.22 -9.60 24.53
N ASN A 101 4.29 -9.10 23.92
CA ASN A 101 5.04 -7.93 24.40
C ASN A 101 4.37 -6.58 24.02
N GLY A 102 3.17 -6.60 23.43
CA GLY A 102 2.40 -5.43 23.04
C GLY A 102 2.92 -4.72 21.76
N THR A 103 3.82 -5.35 21.01
CA THR A 103 4.23 -4.89 19.67
C THR A 103 3.29 -5.46 18.60
N VAL A 104 3.30 -4.88 17.41
CA VAL A 104 2.58 -5.41 16.25
C VAL A 104 3.58 -5.87 15.20
N SER A 105 3.37 -7.05 14.65
CA SER A 105 4.07 -7.53 13.46
C SER A 105 3.07 -7.87 12.38
N ALA A 106 3.49 -7.90 11.12
CA ALA A 106 2.61 -8.34 10.03
C ALA A 106 3.34 -9.11 8.94
N ASP A 107 2.63 -10.05 8.33
CA ASP A 107 3.01 -10.67 7.06
C ASP A 107 2.13 -10.07 5.96
N GLN A 108 2.75 -9.42 4.98
CA GLN A 108 2.07 -8.82 3.85
C GLN A 108 2.44 -9.56 2.56
N LEU A 109 1.42 -9.93 1.78
CA LEU A 109 1.56 -10.34 0.39
C LEU A 109 1.15 -9.18 -0.51
N THR A 110 1.88 -8.98 -1.60
CA THR A 110 1.59 -7.93 -2.59
C THR A 110 1.62 -8.51 -3.99
N ALA A 111 0.46 -8.53 -4.64
CA ALA A 111 0.26 -9.03 -5.98
C ALA A 111 0.14 -7.85 -6.96
N VAL A 112 0.88 -7.91 -8.07
CA VAL A 112 0.86 -6.87 -9.12
C VAL A 112 0.24 -7.44 -10.38
N TYR A 113 -0.78 -6.77 -10.90
CA TYR A 113 -1.52 -7.13 -12.09
C TYR A 113 -1.30 -6.08 -13.19
N LEU A 114 -1.19 -6.54 -14.44
CA LEU A 114 -1.09 -5.65 -15.58
C LEU A 114 -2.49 -5.24 -16.04
N ASN A 115 -2.70 -3.94 -16.19
CA ASN A 115 -3.94 -3.40 -16.74
C ASN A 115 -3.73 -2.89 -18.17
N PRO A 116 -4.76 -2.96 -19.04
CA PRO A 116 -4.76 -2.25 -20.31
C PRO A 116 -4.44 -0.74 -20.10
N PRO A 117 -3.65 -0.12 -20.99
CA PRO A 117 -3.23 -0.60 -22.32
C PRO A 117 -1.88 -1.34 -22.33
N HIS A 118 -1.42 -1.93 -21.21
CA HIS A 118 -0.14 -2.65 -21.22
C HIS A 118 -0.16 -3.80 -22.25
N PRO A 119 0.84 -3.95 -23.15
CA PRO A 119 0.78 -4.92 -24.26
C PRO A 119 0.60 -6.38 -23.83
N LYS A 120 1.10 -6.72 -22.63
CA LYS A 120 0.98 -8.06 -22.04
C LYS A 120 -0.23 -8.24 -21.12
N ALA A 121 -1.09 -7.24 -20.94
CA ALA A 121 -2.23 -7.32 -20.01
C ALA A 121 -3.18 -8.47 -20.38
N PHE A 122 -3.50 -8.62 -21.67
CA PHE A 122 -4.38 -9.69 -22.13
C PHE A 122 -3.79 -11.09 -21.93
N LEU A 123 -2.46 -11.24 -22.09
CA LEU A 123 -1.78 -12.51 -21.85
C LEU A 123 -1.72 -12.87 -20.36
N ALA A 124 -1.64 -11.87 -19.48
CA ALA A 124 -1.61 -12.08 -18.04
C ALA A 124 -3.00 -12.43 -17.48
N GLY A 125 -4.07 -11.83 -18.02
CA GLY A 125 -5.43 -11.99 -17.50
C GLY A 125 -5.51 -11.60 -16.02
N ASP A 126 -6.18 -12.42 -15.22
CA ASP A 126 -6.36 -12.19 -13.77
C ASP A 126 -5.19 -12.74 -12.93
N ARG A 127 -4.05 -13.05 -13.55
CA ARG A 127 -2.89 -13.59 -12.84
C ARG A 127 -1.92 -12.48 -12.46
N PRO A 128 -1.37 -12.49 -11.24
CA PRO A 128 -0.33 -11.55 -10.88
C PRO A 128 0.93 -11.81 -11.71
N VAL A 129 1.54 -10.75 -12.22
CA VAL A 129 2.82 -10.79 -12.93
C VAL A 129 4.02 -10.66 -12.00
N ALA A 130 3.77 -10.24 -10.76
CA ALA A 130 4.75 -10.25 -9.68
C ALA A 130 4.04 -10.46 -8.35
N LEU A 131 4.69 -11.20 -7.45
CA LEU A 131 4.23 -11.44 -6.09
C LEU A 131 5.39 -11.16 -5.14
N TYR A 132 5.13 -10.34 -4.12
CA TYR A 132 6.11 -10.01 -3.09
C TYR A 132 5.57 -10.41 -1.72
N ARG A 133 6.48 -10.79 -0.83
CA ARG A 133 6.17 -11.06 0.58
C ARG A 133 7.04 -10.18 1.46
N TYR A 134 6.42 -9.53 2.43
CA TYR A 134 7.09 -8.65 3.39
C TYR A 134 6.76 -9.07 4.82
N ARG A 135 7.76 -8.97 5.69
CA ARG A 135 7.59 -8.96 7.14
C ARG A 135 7.67 -7.51 7.60
N LEU A 136 6.63 -7.04 8.27
CA LEU A 136 6.54 -5.70 8.84
C LEU A 136 6.66 -5.78 10.36
N GLU A 137 7.42 -4.88 10.95
CA GLU A 137 7.57 -4.75 12.40
C GLU A 137 7.28 -3.33 12.83
N PHE A 138 6.33 -3.18 13.74
CA PHE A 138 5.88 -1.88 14.22
C PHE A 138 6.38 -1.68 15.65
N VAL A 139 7.33 -0.77 15.80
CA VAL A 139 7.87 -0.35 17.09
C VAL A 139 7.14 0.90 17.57
N LYS A 140 6.82 0.95 18.86
CA LYS A 140 6.36 2.19 19.48
C LYS A 140 7.51 3.20 19.43
N LYS A 141 7.24 4.39 18.89
CA LYS A 141 8.14 5.54 19.01
C LYS A 141 7.78 6.34 20.24
#